data_AF-A0A7X8V553-F1
#
_entry.id   AF-A0A7X8V553-F1
#
_cell.length_a   1.000
_cell.length_b   1.000
_cell.length_c   1.000
_cell.angle_alpha   90.00
_cell.angle_beta   90.00
_cell.angle_gamma   90.00
#
_symmetry.space_group_name_H-M   'P 1'
#
loop_
_entity.id
_entity.type
_entity.pdbx_description
1 polymer ?
#
loop_
_entity_poly.entity_id
_entity_poly.type
_entity_poly.pdbx_seq_one_letter_code
_entity_poly.pdbx_strand_id
1 'polypeptide(L)'
;MANIEVIPVSKDDTVQVLIEKIRETSAPQVVLFSDTRLPLLRNEINLRLLKFYSEEEGKTLALVIKDRAVKKIARSLGIRIDDSLRQRERPATGRAAPAPAPAPAPTPPPVSTPTPAPALPQAPPSPGYEFFPAGFAGPVRDAASAEEDERPRPRYSSSPGGKLAVALLVIFFTLLAGLWFLLTPRLTLIIHPVVKEWTFSIRGEVGVGFTERDLLNNQLPLRVLERRGEVTYSRSTSGKKGVGYTSARGPVVFINSSPNPVLVPKGVVVATQAGQRYATTANVMVPGKTTRYEAGVATGEEYGRAEVEVEALEKGTGGNVDAKTIIRIDGPLANTLQVINLQRFTSGEDRWVAVVDEKDFLRAREEAERQM
;
A
#
# COMPACT_ATOMS: atom_id res chain seq x y z
N MET A 1 10.75 -15.74 10.40
CA MET A 1 10.19 -16.08 9.09
C MET A 1 10.43 -14.88 8.19
N ALA A 2 11.03 -15.03 7.01
CA ALA A 2 11.26 -13.90 6.12
C ALA A 2 9.88 -13.37 5.66
N ASN A 3 9.59 -12.10 5.94
CA ASN A 3 8.38 -11.44 5.43
C ASN A 3 8.57 -11.30 3.92
N ILE A 4 7.80 -12.07 3.14
CA ILE A 4 7.79 -12.05 1.69
C ILE A 4 6.45 -11.47 1.28
N GLU A 5 6.46 -10.38 0.52
CA GLU A 5 5.26 -9.74 0.01
C GLU A 5 5.18 -9.90 -1.50
N VAL A 6 4.03 -10.36 -1.98
CA VAL A 6 3.80 -10.62 -3.40
C VAL A 6 2.98 -9.47 -3.97
N ILE A 7 3.58 -8.73 -4.90
CA ILE A 7 2.92 -7.61 -5.58
C ILE A 7 2.45 -8.11 -6.96
N PRO A 8 1.12 -8.20 -7.19
CA PRO A 8 0.58 -8.53 -8.51
C PRO A 8 0.76 -7.34 -9.45
N VAL A 9 1.35 -7.59 -10.62
CA VAL A 9 1.55 -6.57 -11.65
C VAL A 9 0.48 -6.70 -12.74
N SER A 10 -0.30 -5.63 -12.91
CA SER A 10 -1.36 -5.55 -13.92
C SER A 10 -0.84 -5.03 -15.27
N LYS A 11 -1.62 -5.21 -16.35
CA LYS A 11 -1.25 -4.77 -17.71
C LYS A 11 -1.09 -3.25 -17.84
N ASP A 12 -1.87 -2.51 -17.06
CA ASP A 12 -1.97 -1.06 -17.11
C ASP A 12 -1.03 -0.38 -16.09
N ASP A 13 -0.32 -1.17 -15.27
CA ASP A 13 0.60 -0.63 -14.27
C ASP A 13 1.83 0.01 -14.96
N THR A 14 2.10 1.27 -14.64
CA THR A 14 3.31 1.97 -15.10
C THR A 14 4.48 1.66 -14.16
N VAL A 15 5.72 1.80 -14.65
CA VAL A 15 6.94 1.57 -13.84
C VAL A 15 6.95 2.41 -12.56
N GLN A 16 6.45 3.65 -12.62
CA GLN A 16 6.31 4.53 -11.45
C GLN A 16 5.42 3.93 -10.36
N VAL A 17 4.26 3.39 -10.74
CA VAL A 17 3.32 2.73 -9.81
C VAL A 17 3.99 1.51 -9.15
N LEU A 18 4.82 0.78 -9.89
CA LEU A 18 5.55 -0.35 -9.32
C LEU A 18 6.66 0.08 -8.37
N ILE A 19 7.34 1.20 -8.65
CA ILE A 19 8.34 1.77 -7.75
C ILE A 19 7.67 2.24 -6.46
N GLU A 20 6.55 2.94 -6.54
CA GLU A 20 5.78 3.37 -5.36
C GLU A 20 5.34 2.17 -4.51
N LYS A 21 4.76 1.14 -5.13
CA LYS A 21 4.40 -0.11 -4.42
C LYS A 21 5.60 -0.77 -3.75
N ILE A 22 6.77 -0.82 -4.41
CA ILE A 22 8.00 -1.37 -3.81
C ILE A 22 8.45 -0.53 -2.60
N ARG A 23 8.30 0.80 -2.64
CA ARG A 23 8.67 1.69 -1.54
C ARG A 23 7.72 1.57 -0.35
N GLU A 24 6.43 1.50 -0.59
CA GLU A 24 5.39 1.38 0.45
C GLU A 24 5.40 0.02 1.15
N THR A 25 5.75 -1.06 0.43
CA THR A 25 5.88 -2.40 1.01
C THR A 25 7.02 -2.45 2.04
N SER A 26 6.72 -2.87 3.27
CA SER A 26 7.70 -2.97 4.36
C SER A 26 8.47 -4.31 4.40
N ALA A 27 8.17 -5.22 3.47
CA ALA A 27 8.79 -6.54 3.42
C ALA A 27 10.23 -6.49 2.87
N PRO A 28 11.21 -7.17 3.51
CA PRO A 28 12.60 -7.22 3.05
C PRO A 28 12.79 -7.98 1.73
N GLN A 29 11.82 -8.82 1.35
CA GLN A 29 11.80 -9.53 0.08
C GLN A 29 10.51 -9.23 -0.68
N VAL A 30 10.64 -8.63 -1.86
CA VAL A 30 9.51 -8.24 -2.71
C VAL A 30 9.46 -9.15 -3.93
N VAL A 31 8.33 -9.82 -4.13
CA VAL A 31 8.12 -10.70 -5.27
C VAL A 31 7.14 -10.04 -6.24
N LEU A 32 7.63 -9.66 -7.43
CA LEU A 32 6.76 -9.20 -8.51
C LEU A 32 6.18 -10.42 -9.23
N PHE A 33 4.87 -10.61 -9.08
CA PHE A 33 4.14 -11.67 -9.78
C PHE A 33 3.44 -11.10 -11.01
N SER A 34 3.67 -11.73 -12.17
CA SER A 34 2.86 -11.47 -13.36
C SER A 34 2.53 -12.75 -14.10
N ASP A 35 1.23 -12.98 -14.29
CA ASP A 35 0.70 -14.11 -15.04
C ASP A 35 0.59 -13.84 -16.55
N THR A 36 0.80 -12.59 -16.96
CA THR A 36 0.56 -12.05 -18.29
C THR A 36 1.83 -11.44 -18.90
N ARG A 37 1.89 -11.33 -20.23
CA ARG A 37 3.01 -10.69 -20.93
C ARG A 37 2.90 -9.17 -20.77
N LEU A 38 3.87 -8.60 -20.08
CA LEU A 38 3.92 -7.15 -19.80
C LEU A 38 5.01 -6.49 -20.66
N PRO A 39 4.65 -5.54 -21.54
CA PRO A 39 5.64 -4.81 -22.34
C PRO A 39 6.59 -3.98 -21.45
N LEU A 40 6.10 -3.47 -20.32
CA LEU A 40 6.88 -2.68 -19.38
C LEU A 40 8.10 -3.42 -18.79
N LEU A 41 7.99 -4.73 -18.56
CA LEU A 41 9.07 -5.56 -18.00
C LEU A 41 10.02 -6.09 -19.08
N ARG A 42 9.69 -5.88 -20.37
CA ARG A 42 10.55 -6.28 -21.48
C ARG A 42 11.64 -5.25 -21.78
N ASN A 43 11.48 -4.02 -21.29
CA ASN A 43 12.51 -2.99 -21.39
C ASN A 43 13.54 -3.18 -20.27
N GLU A 44 14.81 -3.33 -20.64
CA GLU A 44 15.94 -3.49 -19.71
C GLU A 44 16.09 -2.29 -18.77
N ILE A 45 15.86 -1.08 -19.27
CA ILE A 45 15.96 0.16 -18.49
C ILE A 45 14.97 0.12 -17.31
N ASN A 46 13.75 -0.36 -17.56
CA ASN A 46 12.70 -0.46 -16.53
C ASN A 46 13.06 -1.48 -15.45
N LEU A 47 13.63 -2.62 -15.83
CA LEU A 47 14.08 -3.63 -14.86
C LEU A 47 15.27 -3.14 -14.03
N ARG A 48 16.18 -2.38 -14.64
CA ARG A 48 17.30 -1.76 -13.92
C ARG A 48 16.82 -0.72 -12.91
N LEU A 49 15.81 0.05 -13.28
CA LEU A 49 15.19 1.03 -12.40
C LEU A 49 14.50 0.36 -11.20
N LEU A 50 13.71 -0.68 -11.44
CA LEU A 50 13.07 -1.46 -10.37
C LEU A 50 14.10 -2.11 -9.43
N LYS A 51 15.19 -2.64 -9.98
CA LYS A 51 16.29 -3.18 -9.18
C LYS A 51 16.94 -2.11 -8.31
N PHE A 52 17.28 -0.96 -8.89
CA PHE A 52 17.91 0.15 -8.17
C PHE A 52 17.07 0.62 -6.99
N TYR A 53 15.77 0.89 -7.20
CA TYR A 53 14.89 1.33 -6.11
C TYR A 53 14.65 0.24 -5.06
N SER A 54 14.65 -1.04 -5.46
CA SER A 54 14.60 -2.12 -4.47
C SER A 54 15.87 -2.15 -3.60
N GLU A 55 17.05 -1.95 -4.19
CA GLU A 55 18.33 -1.95 -3.46
C GLU A 55 18.51 -0.72 -2.58
N GLU A 56 18.07 0.46 -3.04
CA GLU A 56 18.07 1.71 -2.26
C GLU A 56 17.24 1.57 -0.98
N GLU A 57 16.08 0.90 -1.07
CA GLU A 57 15.21 0.60 0.06
C GLU A 57 15.67 -0.62 0.88
N GLY A 58 16.81 -1.23 0.55
CA GLY A 58 17.36 -2.40 1.23
C GLY A 58 16.57 -3.70 1.01
N LYS A 59 15.75 -3.76 -0.05
CA LYS A 59 14.84 -4.86 -0.38
C LYS A 59 15.42 -5.75 -1.46
N THR A 60 15.24 -7.07 -1.34
CA THR A 60 15.63 -8.02 -2.39
C THR A 60 14.47 -8.25 -3.36
N LEU A 61 14.66 -7.91 -4.63
CA LEU A 61 13.68 -8.14 -5.68
C LEU A 61 13.76 -9.56 -6.27
N ALA A 62 12.62 -10.23 -6.33
CA ALA A 62 12.43 -11.49 -7.05
C ALA A 62 11.30 -11.37 -8.08
N LEU A 63 11.43 -12.01 -9.24
CA LEU A 63 10.39 -11.98 -10.29
C LEU A 63 9.85 -13.38 -10.58
N VAL A 64 8.51 -13.49 -10.64
CA VAL A 64 7.76 -14.68 -11.02
C VAL A 64 6.98 -14.36 -12.29
N ILE A 65 7.56 -14.69 -13.46
CA ILE A 65 7.03 -14.28 -14.77
C ILE A 65 7.09 -15.45 -15.77
N LYS A 66 6.07 -15.60 -16.61
CA LYS A 66 6.03 -16.65 -17.65
C LYS A 66 6.88 -16.34 -18.89
N ASP A 67 7.12 -15.07 -19.18
CA ASP A 67 7.82 -14.61 -20.39
C ASP A 67 9.33 -14.91 -20.39
N ARG A 68 9.78 -15.66 -21.41
CA ARG A 68 11.18 -16.05 -21.58
C ARG A 68 12.11 -14.87 -21.87
N ALA A 69 11.63 -13.82 -22.54
CA ALA A 69 12.45 -12.64 -22.85
C ALA A 69 12.83 -11.89 -21.57
N VAL A 70 11.85 -11.64 -20.71
CA VAL A 70 12.05 -10.99 -19.41
C VAL A 70 12.97 -11.82 -18.51
N LYS A 71 12.81 -13.16 -18.49
CA LYS A 71 13.72 -14.05 -17.74
C LYS A 71 15.19 -13.97 -18.18
N LYS A 72 15.46 -13.66 -19.46
CA LYS A 72 16.84 -13.48 -19.94
C LYS A 72 17.43 -12.16 -19.45
N ILE A 73 16.65 -11.08 -19.56
CA ILE A 73 17.07 -9.73 -19.15
C ILE A 73 17.23 -9.65 -17.62
N ALA A 74 16.31 -10.26 -16.86
CA ALA A 74 16.41 -10.34 -15.41
C ALA A 74 17.66 -11.12 -14.96
N ARG A 75 18.03 -12.19 -15.68
CA ARG A 75 19.28 -12.93 -15.43
C ARG A 75 20.53 -12.12 -15.73
N SER A 76 20.56 -11.34 -16.80
CA SER A 76 21.70 -10.47 -17.10
C SER A 76 21.86 -9.34 -16.08
N LEU A 77 20.76 -8.90 -15.47
CA LEU A 77 20.76 -7.91 -14.39
C LEU A 77 20.98 -8.51 -12.99
N GLY A 78 21.12 -9.84 -12.87
CA GLY A 78 21.37 -10.53 -11.61
C GLY A 78 20.16 -10.58 -10.66
N ILE A 79 18.93 -10.44 -11.18
CA ILE A 79 17.72 -10.49 -10.36
C ILE A 79 17.28 -11.95 -10.16
N ARG A 80 16.83 -12.31 -8.94
CA ARG A 80 16.39 -13.67 -8.62
C ARG A 80 15.07 -14.00 -9.33
N ILE A 81 15.00 -15.17 -9.97
CA ILE A 81 13.82 -15.66 -10.68
C ILE A 81 13.31 -16.89 -9.95
N ASP A 82 12.13 -16.79 -9.35
CA ASP A 82 11.50 -17.90 -8.65
C ASP A 82 10.39 -18.49 -9.53
N ASP A 83 10.59 -19.69 -10.05
CA ASP A 83 9.54 -20.40 -10.80
C ASP A 83 8.54 -21.14 -9.87
N SER A 84 8.83 -21.15 -8.56
CA SER A 84 8.27 -22.11 -7.60
C SER A 84 7.13 -21.58 -6.71
N LEU A 85 6.78 -20.30 -6.75
CA LEU A 85 5.69 -19.75 -5.92
C LEU A 85 4.28 -20.14 -6.41
N ARG A 86 4.17 -20.65 -7.65
CA ARG A 86 2.91 -21.19 -8.20
C ARG A 86 2.36 -22.43 -7.49
N GLN A 87 3.11 -23.04 -6.57
CA GLN A 87 2.70 -24.30 -5.93
C GLN A 87 2.13 -24.11 -4.51
N ARG A 88 2.13 -22.90 -3.94
CA ARG A 88 1.54 -22.63 -2.61
C ARG A 88 0.13 -22.01 -2.65
N GLU A 89 -0.31 -21.52 -3.80
CA GLU A 89 -1.64 -20.92 -3.98
C GLU A 89 -2.49 -21.71 -5.00
N ARG A 90 -2.84 -22.95 -4.67
CA ARG A 90 -4.01 -23.59 -5.28
C ARG A 90 -5.15 -23.61 -4.26
N PRO A 91 -6.28 -22.91 -4.51
CA PRO A 91 -7.48 -23.07 -3.70
C PRO A 91 -8.04 -24.48 -3.92
N ALA A 92 -8.16 -25.23 -2.83
CA ALA A 92 -8.81 -26.53 -2.83
C ALA A 92 -10.33 -26.32 -2.87
N THR A 93 -10.97 -26.64 -4.00
CA THR A 93 -12.42 -26.90 -4.05
C THR A 93 -12.71 -27.92 -5.16
N GLY A 94 -13.37 -29.03 -4.81
CA GLY A 94 -14.21 -29.78 -5.76
C GLY A 94 -13.87 -31.23 -6.10
N ARG A 95 -13.99 -32.14 -5.12
CA ARG A 95 -14.70 -33.46 -5.17
C ARG A 95 -14.26 -34.58 -6.16
N ALA A 96 -13.81 -35.72 -5.61
CA ALA A 96 -14.36 -37.09 -5.76
C ALA A 96 -13.31 -38.18 -5.38
N ALA A 97 -13.69 -39.14 -4.51
CA ALA A 97 -12.91 -40.35 -4.15
C ALA A 97 -13.45 -41.59 -4.90
N PRO A 98 -12.69 -42.70 -5.09
CA PRO A 98 -12.50 -43.71 -4.02
C PRO A 98 -11.10 -44.42 -3.92
N ALA A 99 -10.87 -44.99 -2.72
CA ALA A 99 -9.91 -45.95 -2.09
C ALA A 99 -8.89 -46.80 -2.92
N PRO A 100 -7.77 -47.37 -2.36
CA PRO A 100 -7.63 -47.89 -0.97
C PRO A 100 -6.32 -47.60 -0.18
N ALA A 101 -6.38 -47.92 1.12
CA ALA A 101 -5.33 -47.82 2.17
C ALA A 101 -4.26 -48.94 2.07
N PRO A 102 -3.10 -48.92 2.80
CA PRO A 102 -2.99 -48.93 4.28
C PRO A 102 -1.89 -48.04 4.94
N ALA A 103 -1.96 -47.94 6.28
CA ALA A 103 -1.14 -47.17 7.27
C ALA A 103 0.27 -47.81 7.56
N PRO A 104 1.17 -47.33 8.48
CA PRO A 104 1.02 -46.32 9.57
C PRO A 104 2.18 -45.32 9.90
N ALA A 105 1.84 -44.32 10.74
CA ALA A 105 2.55 -43.42 11.72
C ALA A 105 4.06 -43.08 11.63
N PRO A 106 4.48 -41.84 12.00
CA PRO A 106 4.86 -41.55 13.40
C PRO A 106 4.53 -40.14 13.98
N THR A 107 4.83 -40.03 15.27
CA THR A 107 4.56 -39.12 16.42
C THR A 107 4.90 -37.61 16.30
N PRO A 108 4.24 -36.72 17.07
CA PRO A 108 4.67 -35.33 17.29
C PRO A 108 5.45 -35.09 18.63
N PRO A 109 6.32 -34.05 18.71
CA PRO A 109 7.01 -33.59 19.94
C PRO A 109 6.25 -32.46 20.70
N PRO A 110 6.73 -32.04 21.91
CA PRO A 110 5.87 -31.60 23.02
C PRO A 110 5.88 -30.10 23.44
N VAL A 111 4.85 -29.73 24.22
CA VAL A 111 4.80 -28.88 25.45
C VAL A 111 5.09 -27.36 25.31
N SER A 112 4.24 -26.45 25.82
CA SER A 112 4.32 -25.89 27.20
C SER A 112 3.07 -25.09 27.62
N THR A 113 2.64 -25.32 28.88
CA THR A 113 1.79 -24.47 29.76
C THR A 113 2.64 -23.30 30.35
N PRO A 114 2.17 -22.38 31.25
CA PRO A 114 0.92 -22.29 32.03
C PRO A 114 0.30 -20.86 32.19
N THR A 115 -0.84 -20.76 32.91
CA THR A 115 -1.13 -19.84 34.06
C THR A 115 -2.65 -19.80 34.38
N PRO A 116 -3.11 -20.04 35.62
CA PRO A 116 -4.53 -19.92 36.01
C PRO A 116 -4.88 -18.61 36.77
N ALA A 117 -6.15 -18.19 36.63
CA ALA A 117 -6.75 -16.93 37.07
C ALA A 117 -7.32 -16.97 38.52
N PRO A 118 -7.62 -15.81 39.15
CA PRO A 118 -7.99 -15.71 40.56
C PRO A 118 -9.49 -15.88 40.88
N ALA A 119 -9.74 -16.14 42.17
CA ALA A 119 -10.97 -16.62 42.80
C ALA A 119 -12.10 -15.58 43.01
N LEU A 120 -13.33 -16.09 43.10
CA LEU A 120 -14.54 -15.38 43.55
C LEU A 120 -14.93 -15.79 45.00
N PRO A 121 -15.65 -14.95 45.77
CA PRO A 121 -15.87 -15.10 47.21
C PRO A 121 -17.02 -16.03 47.62
N GLN A 122 -16.94 -16.51 48.87
CA GLN A 122 -17.80 -17.50 49.52
C GLN A 122 -19.16 -16.95 50.01
N ALA A 123 -20.16 -17.83 50.09
CA ALA A 123 -21.46 -17.62 50.73
C ALA A 123 -21.52 -18.29 52.13
N PRO A 124 -22.34 -17.78 53.08
CA PRO A 124 -22.28 -18.15 54.51
C PRO A 124 -22.95 -19.48 54.88
N PRO A 125 -22.58 -20.10 56.04
CA PRO A 125 -23.03 -21.42 56.46
C PRO A 125 -24.36 -21.42 57.23
N SER A 126 -25.14 -22.51 57.08
CA SER A 126 -26.29 -22.84 57.94
C SER A 126 -25.86 -23.68 59.17
N PRO A 127 -26.51 -23.53 60.33
CA PRO A 127 -26.01 -24.02 61.61
C PRO A 127 -26.29 -25.52 61.85
N GLY A 128 -25.44 -26.09 62.69
CA GLY A 128 -25.32 -27.51 62.96
C GLY A 128 -26.46 -28.16 63.74
N TYR A 129 -26.49 -29.48 63.63
CA TYR A 129 -27.27 -30.38 64.45
C TYR A 129 -26.30 -31.44 65.01
N GLU A 130 -25.97 -31.31 66.29
CA GLU A 130 -25.37 -32.38 67.10
C GLU A 130 -26.47 -33.34 67.53
N PHE A 131 -26.18 -34.65 67.70
CA PHE A 131 -26.72 -35.49 68.79
C PHE A 131 -25.95 -36.84 68.77
N PHE A 132 -24.91 -36.98 69.59
CA PHE A 132 -24.80 -37.63 70.91
C PHE A 132 -24.52 -39.16 70.88
N PRO A 133 -23.67 -39.66 71.81
CA PRO A 133 -22.95 -40.92 71.68
C PRO A 133 -23.62 -42.12 72.38
N ALA A 134 -23.02 -43.29 72.14
CA ALA A 134 -23.35 -44.57 72.74
C ALA A 134 -23.21 -44.58 74.27
N GLY A 135 -24.18 -45.22 74.94
CA GLY A 135 -24.04 -45.71 76.30
C GLY A 135 -25.26 -45.47 77.16
N PHE A 136 -26.19 -46.43 77.22
CA PHE A 136 -26.98 -46.64 78.44
C PHE A 136 -27.27 -48.13 78.62
N ALA A 137 -26.75 -48.65 79.73
CA ALA A 137 -26.96 -49.99 80.24
C ALA A 137 -28.03 -49.96 81.34
N GLY A 138 -28.97 -50.91 81.27
CA GLY A 138 -29.84 -51.35 82.36
C GLY A 138 -31.12 -50.53 82.61
N PRO A 139 -32.14 -51.10 83.30
CA PRO A 139 -32.05 -52.28 84.17
C PRO A 139 -33.03 -53.42 83.83
N VAL A 140 -32.63 -54.59 84.35
CA VAL A 140 -33.41 -55.79 84.64
C VAL A 140 -34.56 -55.48 85.60
N ARG A 141 -35.74 -56.07 85.35
CA ARG A 141 -36.76 -56.53 86.33
C ARG A 141 -38.00 -57.01 85.58
N ASP A 142 -38.23 -58.32 85.54
CA ASP A 142 -38.97 -59.12 86.54
C ASP A 142 -40.46 -59.14 86.20
N ALA A 143 -40.91 -60.31 85.71
CA ALA A 143 -42.21 -60.94 85.95
C ALA A 143 -42.59 -61.75 84.71
N ALA A 144 -43.12 -62.95 84.79
CA ALA A 144 -43.21 -63.94 85.84
C ALA A 144 -43.76 -65.17 85.11
N SER A 145 -43.15 -66.30 85.43
CA SER A 145 -43.69 -67.66 85.44
C SER A 145 -45.07 -67.90 84.80
N ALA A 146 -45.09 -68.74 83.78
CA ALA A 146 -46.19 -69.65 83.53
C ALA A 146 -45.62 -71.03 83.16
N GLU A 147 -46.06 -72.02 83.91
CA GLU A 147 -45.51 -73.36 84.08
C GLU A 147 -45.55 -74.20 82.79
N GLU A 148 -44.47 -74.95 82.57
CA GLU A 148 -44.41 -76.02 81.59
C GLU A 148 -44.79 -77.33 82.32
N ASP A 149 -46.10 -77.59 82.34
CA ASP A 149 -46.74 -78.85 82.76
C ASP A 149 -46.52 -79.90 81.65
N GLU A 150 -45.86 -81.00 82.01
CA GLU A 150 -45.66 -82.17 81.16
C GLU A 150 -47.01 -82.72 80.69
N ARG A 151 -47.31 -82.57 79.39
CA ARG A 151 -48.38 -83.33 78.73
C ARG A 151 -47.89 -83.97 77.42
N PRO A 152 -48.32 -85.20 77.13
CA PRO A 152 -47.63 -86.10 76.23
C PRO A 152 -47.77 -85.71 74.75
N ARG A 153 -46.67 -85.93 74.01
CA ARG A 153 -46.52 -85.70 72.56
C ARG A 153 -47.64 -86.37 71.75
N PRO A 154 -48.37 -85.65 70.89
CA PRO A 154 -49.14 -86.31 69.84
C PRO A 154 -48.15 -86.91 68.85
N ARG A 155 -48.17 -88.24 68.70
CA ARG A 155 -47.49 -88.96 67.60
C ARG A 155 -48.05 -88.43 66.28
N TYR A 156 -47.34 -87.50 65.64
CA TYR A 156 -47.60 -87.17 64.24
C TYR A 156 -47.10 -88.33 63.39
N SER A 157 -48.04 -89.17 62.98
CA SER A 157 -47.86 -90.19 61.95
C SER A 157 -47.27 -89.52 60.70
N SER A 158 -45.99 -89.79 60.43
CA SER A 158 -45.32 -89.36 59.22
C SER A 158 -45.85 -90.19 58.05
N SER A 159 -46.92 -89.72 57.39
CA SER A 159 -47.25 -90.22 56.06
C SER A 159 -46.32 -89.52 55.04
N PRO A 160 -45.66 -90.27 54.14
CA PRO A 160 -44.66 -89.71 53.21
C PRO A 160 -45.22 -88.73 52.15
N GLY A 161 -46.53 -88.44 52.15
CA GLY A 161 -47.18 -87.59 51.14
C GLY A 161 -47.00 -86.08 51.30
N GLY A 162 -46.83 -85.57 52.54
CA GLY A 162 -46.83 -84.12 52.80
C GLY A 162 -45.56 -83.38 52.35
N LYS A 163 -44.39 -84.05 52.40
CA LYS A 163 -43.10 -83.44 52.00
C LYS A 163 -42.98 -83.27 50.48
N LEU A 164 -43.66 -84.12 49.71
CA LEU A 164 -43.67 -84.07 48.26
C LEU A 164 -44.51 -82.88 47.75
N ALA A 165 -45.62 -82.58 48.42
CA ALA A 165 -46.48 -81.44 48.10
C ALA A 165 -45.77 -80.09 48.28
N VAL A 166 -44.97 -79.94 49.34
CA VAL A 166 -44.18 -78.71 49.59
C VAL A 166 -43.07 -78.55 48.54
N ALA A 167 -42.38 -79.62 48.16
CA ALA A 167 -41.35 -79.57 47.12
C ALA A 167 -41.92 -79.16 45.75
N LEU A 168 -43.08 -79.70 45.37
CA LEU A 168 -43.76 -79.35 44.12
C LEU A 168 -44.19 -77.88 44.07
N LEU A 169 -44.65 -77.31 45.19
CA LEU A 169 -45.06 -75.90 45.26
C LEU A 169 -43.87 -74.95 45.07
N VAL A 170 -42.72 -75.26 45.67
CA VAL A 170 -41.48 -74.48 45.50
C VAL A 170 -40.97 -74.56 44.05
N ILE A 171 -41.04 -75.74 43.43
CA ILE A 171 -40.68 -75.92 42.02
C ILE A 171 -41.63 -75.13 41.12
N PHE A 172 -42.93 -75.16 41.40
CA PHE A 172 -43.92 -74.41 40.64
C PHE A 172 -43.66 -72.89 40.69
N PHE A 173 -43.39 -72.33 41.88
CA PHE A 173 -43.12 -70.90 42.02
C PHE A 173 -41.77 -70.47 41.42
N THR A 174 -40.73 -71.30 41.49
CA THR A 174 -39.46 -71.00 40.83
C THR A 174 -39.58 -71.03 39.31
N LEU A 175 -40.37 -71.96 38.78
CA LEU A 175 -40.67 -72.04 37.35
C LEU A 175 -41.49 -70.83 36.88
N LEU A 176 -42.44 -70.37 37.70
CA LEU A 176 -43.24 -69.17 37.40
C LEU A 176 -42.39 -67.89 37.42
N ALA A 177 -41.45 -67.76 38.36
CA ALA A 177 -40.52 -66.62 38.43
C ALA A 177 -39.53 -66.60 37.25
N GLY A 178 -39.01 -67.77 36.86
CA GLY A 178 -38.17 -67.90 35.67
C GLY A 178 -38.90 -67.53 34.38
N LEU A 179 -40.16 -67.95 34.26
CA LEU A 179 -41.02 -67.59 33.13
C LEU A 179 -41.30 -66.08 33.09
N TRP A 180 -41.61 -65.46 34.23
CA TRP A 180 -41.80 -64.01 34.31
C TRP A 180 -40.55 -63.24 33.86
N PHE A 181 -39.36 -63.66 34.30
CA PHE A 181 -38.12 -62.99 33.94
C PHE A 181 -37.83 -63.10 32.44
N LEU A 182 -38.08 -64.26 31.82
CA LEU A 182 -37.93 -64.44 30.37
C LEU A 182 -38.92 -63.58 29.56
N LEU A 183 -40.12 -63.36 30.07
CA LEU A 183 -41.16 -62.59 29.38
C LEU A 183 -41.05 -61.08 29.58
N THR A 184 -40.03 -60.57 30.30
CA THR A 184 -39.82 -59.11 30.41
C THR A 184 -39.34 -58.52 29.08
N PRO A 185 -40.15 -57.69 28.39
CA PRO A 185 -39.75 -57.14 27.10
C PRO A 185 -38.65 -56.09 27.29
N ARG A 186 -37.61 -56.15 26.45
CA ARG A 186 -36.58 -55.12 26.39
C ARG A 186 -36.88 -54.17 25.23
N LEU A 187 -37.12 -52.90 25.54
CA LEU A 187 -37.32 -51.83 24.55
C LEU A 187 -36.00 -51.07 24.37
N THR A 188 -35.51 -50.99 23.14
CA THR A 188 -34.37 -50.15 22.78
C THR A 188 -34.88 -49.01 21.90
N LEU A 189 -34.81 -47.78 22.42
CA LEU A 189 -35.27 -46.57 21.73
C LEU A 189 -34.07 -45.90 21.04
N ILE A 190 -34.13 -45.77 19.71
CA ILE A 190 -33.10 -45.06 18.93
C ILE A 190 -33.71 -43.73 18.48
N ILE A 191 -33.14 -42.62 18.96
CA ILE A 191 -33.57 -41.26 18.63
C ILE A 191 -32.64 -40.71 17.55
N HIS A 192 -33.20 -40.30 16.41
CA HIS A 192 -32.48 -39.58 15.37
C HIS A 192 -32.90 -38.10 15.36
N PRO A 193 -32.04 -37.17 15.80
CA PRO A 193 -32.35 -35.74 15.72
C PRO A 193 -32.26 -35.25 14.27
N VAL A 194 -33.29 -34.51 13.84
CA VAL A 194 -33.30 -33.83 12.54
C VAL A 194 -32.96 -32.36 12.79
N VAL A 195 -31.80 -31.92 12.30
CA VAL A 195 -31.42 -30.50 12.31
C VAL A 195 -32.09 -29.84 11.11
N LYS A 196 -32.94 -28.83 11.36
CA LYS A 196 -33.51 -27.97 10.32
C LYS A 196 -32.76 -26.63 10.35
N GLU A 197 -32.10 -26.28 9.26
CA GLU A 197 -31.48 -24.96 9.10
C GLU A 197 -32.57 -23.94 8.78
N TRP A 198 -32.70 -22.90 9.61
CA TRP A 198 -33.60 -21.78 9.37
C TRP A 198 -32.82 -20.64 8.75
N THR A 199 -33.31 -20.09 7.64
CA THR A 199 -32.77 -18.88 7.02
C THR A 199 -33.63 -17.68 7.43
N PHE A 200 -33.06 -16.77 8.19
CA PHE A 200 -33.72 -15.52 8.58
C PHE A 200 -33.13 -14.36 7.76
N SER A 201 -34.00 -13.57 7.13
CA SER A 201 -33.60 -12.34 6.43
C SER A 201 -34.05 -11.12 7.23
N ILE A 202 -33.10 -10.35 7.75
CA ILE A 202 -33.36 -9.12 8.50
C ILE A 202 -33.09 -7.93 7.57
N ARG A 203 -34.02 -6.96 7.51
CA ARG A 203 -33.80 -5.66 6.86
C ARG A 203 -33.46 -4.63 7.93
N GLY A 204 -32.38 -3.88 7.73
CA GLY A 204 -31.91 -2.86 8.65
C GLY A 204 -31.23 -1.70 7.93
N GLU A 205 -31.06 -0.59 8.65
CA GLU A 205 -30.39 0.62 8.16
C GLU A 205 -28.95 0.65 8.69
N VAL A 206 -28.04 1.25 7.92
CA VAL A 206 -26.61 1.23 8.23
C VAL A 206 -26.11 2.68 8.20
N GLY A 207 -25.46 3.15 9.26
CA GLY A 207 -25.00 4.53 9.39
C GLY A 207 -23.76 4.70 10.27
N VAL A 208 -22.95 5.73 10.00
CA VAL A 208 -21.71 6.07 10.73
C VAL A 208 -21.94 6.71 12.10
N GLY A 209 -23.19 7.07 12.43
CA GLY A 209 -23.57 7.67 13.70
C GLY A 209 -24.30 6.73 14.68
N PHE A 210 -24.51 5.46 14.30
CA PHE A 210 -25.18 4.49 15.16
C PHE A 210 -24.22 3.88 16.17
N THR A 211 -24.74 3.40 17.30
CA THR A 211 -23.98 2.75 18.36
C THR A 211 -24.42 1.29 18.55
N GLU A 212 -23.65 0.50 19.29
CA GLU A 212 -23.97 -0.92 19.55
C GLU A 212 -25.35 -1.12 20.22
N ARG A 213 -25.89 -0.08 20.85
CA ARG A 213 -27.24 -0.10 21.45
C ARG A 213 -28.35 -0.10 20.40
N ASP A 214 -28.08 0.43 19.21
CA ASP A 214 -29.05 0.60 18.14
C ASP A 214 -29.19 -0.67 17.27
N LEU A 215 -28.34 -1.69 17.52
CA LEU A 215 -28.40 -3.01 16.87
C LEU A 215 -29.77 -3.70 17.08
N LEU A 216 -30.38 -3.47 18.25
CA LEU A 216 -31.72 -3.99 18.59
C LEU A 216 -32.83 -3.36 17.74
N ASN A 217 -32.58 -2.17 17.21
CA ASN A 217 -33.51 -1.43 16.34
C ASN A 217 -33.17 -1.62 14.85
N ASN A 218 -32.43 -2.67 14.52
CA ASN A 218 -31.94 -2.96 13.17
C ASN A 218 -31.07 -1.83 12.57
N GLN A 219 -30.37 -1.06 13.40
CA GLN A 219 -29.45 -0.02 12.96
C GLN A 219 -28.00 -0.46 13.19
N LEU A 220 -27.25 -0.67 12.12
CA LEU A 220 -25.90 -1.19 12.16
C LEU A 220 -24.87 -0.04 12.08
N PRO A 221 -23.90 0.02 13.02
CA PRO A 221 -22.85 1.04 12.97
C PRO A 221 -21.85 0.76 11.85
N LEU A 222 -21.59 1.75 10.99
CA LEU A 222 -20.44 1.70 10.07
C LEU A 222 -19.19 2.25 10.76
N ARG A 223 -18.07 1.56 10.56
CA ARG A 223 -16.74 2.14 10.71
C ARG A 223 -16.26 2.59 9.35
N VAL A 224 -15.99 3.89 9.21
CA VAL A 224 -15.31 4.41 8.02
C VAL A 224 -13.85 3.96 8.11
N LEU A 225 -13.45 3.05 7.23
CA LEU A 225 -12.07 2.55 7.18
C LEU A 225 -11.14 3.51 6.46
N GLU A 226 -11.62 4.13 5.37
CA GLU A 226 -10.85 5.11 4.58
C GLU A 226 -11.79 6.20 4.02
N ARG A 227 -11.34 7.45 4.07
CA ARG A 227 -11.97 8.57 3.35
C ARG A 227 -11.00 9.02 2.27
N ARG A 228 -11.37 8.84 1.00
CA ARG A 228 -10.60 9.35 -0.14
C ARG A 228 -11.19 10.68 -0.58
N GLY A 229 -10.35 11.69 -0.70
CA GLY A 229 -10.73 13.02 -1.14
C GLY A 229 -9.54 13.73 -1.77
N GLU A 230 -9.82 14.74 -2.56
CA GLU A 230 -8.82 15.63 -3.16
C GLU A 230 -9.01 17.02 -2.54
N VAL A 231 -7.94 17.58 -1.99
CA VAL A 231 -7.95 18.93 -1.41
C VAL A 231 -7.09 19.83 -2.29
N THR A 232 -7.70 20.90 -2.82
CA THR A 232 -7.00 21.93 -3.57
C THR A 232 -6.82 23.16 -2.68
N TYR A 233 -5.57 23.50 -2.40
CA TYR A 233 -5.21 24.70 -1.64
C TYR A 233 -4.30 25.61 -2.50
N SER A 234 -4.63 26.90 -2.57
CA SER A 234 -3.87 27.89 -3.35
C SER A 234 -3.43 29.06 -2.47
N ARG A 235 -2.17 29.49 -2.61
CA ARG A 235 -1.59 30.61 -1.87
C ARG A 235 -0.66 31.44 -2.75
N SER A 236 -0.51 32.73 -2.44
CA SER A 236 0.49 33.59 -3.08
C SER A 236 1.92 33.17 -2.70
N THR A 237 2.82 33.11 -3.67
CA THR A 237 4.24 32.85 -3.44
C THR A 237 4.95 34.11 -2.95
N SER A 238 5.84 33.95 -1.98
CA SER A 238 6.71 35.01 -1.44
C SER A 238 8.01 35.16 -2.22
N GLY A 239 8.48 34.09 -2.86
CA GLY A 239 9.68 34.10 -3.69
C GLY A 239 9.54 35.03 -4.90
N LYS A 240 10.62 35.74 -5.21
CA LYS A 240 10.71 36.62 -6.39
C LYS A 240 12.01 36.32 -7.12
N LYS A 241 11.93 36.20 -8.44
CA LYS A 241 13.10 36.07 -9.31
C LYS A 241 13.06 37.17 -10.36
N GLY A 242 14.17 37.90 -10.47
CA GLY A 242 14.39 38.84 -11.56
C GLY A 242 14.65 38.05 -12.84
N VAL A 243 13.85 38.29 -13.86
CA VAL A 243 14.06 37.75 -15.20
C VAL A 243 14.06 38.90 -16.20
N GLY A 244 14.92 38.82 -17.21
CA GLY A 244 14.92 39.78 -18.30
C GLY A 244 13.60 39.72 -19.09
N TYR A 245 12.91 40.85 -19.20
CA TYR A 245 11.59 40.93 -19.83
C TYR A 245 11.69 41.46 -21.26
N THR A 246 12.23 42.67 -21.41
CA THR A 246 12.39 43.35 -22.69
C THR A 246 13.86 43.33 -23.11
N SER A 247 14.15 43.07 -24.39
CA SER A 247 15.50 43.22 -24.94
C SER A 247 15.83 44.69 -25.17
N ALA A 248 17.08 45.07 -24.92
CA ALA A 248 17.58 46.37 -25.30
C ALA A 248 17.64 46.50 -26.83
N ARG A 249 17.13 47.61 -27.35
CA ARG A 249 17.07 47.93 -28.77
C ARG A 249 17.58 49.34 -28.99
N GLY A 250 18.14 49.55 -30.16
CA GLY A 250 18.49 50.87 -30.62
C GLY A 250 19.29 50.85 -31.91
N PRO A 251 19.57 52.04 -32.46
CA PRO A 251 20.28 52.15 -33.71
C PRO A 251 21.79 51.99 -33.53
N VAL A 252 22.41 51.28 -34.48
CA VAL A 252 23.86 51.28 -34.69
C VAL A 252 24.17 51.77 -36.10
N VAL A 253 25.32 52.44 -36.23
CA VAL A 253 25.83 52.92 -37.50
C VAL A 253 26.96 52.01 -37.95
N PHE A 254 26.79 51.42 -39.12
CA PHE A 254 27.88 50.74 -39.83
C PHE A 254 28.64 51.74 -40.70
N ILE A 255 29.95 51.64 -40.68
CA ILE A 255 30.88 52.51 -41.41
C ILE A 255 31.69 51.62 -42.36
N ASN A 256 31.61 51.94 -43.65
CA ASN A 256 32.35 51.24 -44.70
C ASN A 256 33.49 52.12 -45.23
N SER A 257 34.71 51.61 -45.06
CA SER A 257 35.94 52.26 -45.53
C SER A 257 36.37 51.79 -46.93
N SER A 258 35.72 50.75 -47.46
CA SER A 258 35.98 50.23 -48.80
C SER A 258 35.14 50.98 -49.85
N PRO A 259 35.57 51.03 -51.12
CA PRO A 259 34.80 51.66 -52.19
C PRO A 259 33.58 50.83 -52.63
N ASN A 260 33.52 49.54 -52.28
CA ASN A 260 32.44 48.64 -52.68
C ASN A 260 31.30 48.68 -51.64
N PRO A 261 30.03 48.74 -52.07
CA PRO A 261 28.90 48.63 -51.15
C PRO A 261 28.84 47.22 -50.54
N VAL A 262 28.47 47.14 -49.26
CA VAL A 262 28.37 45.88 -48.52
C VAL A 262 26.96 45.71 -47.98
N LEU A 263 26.38 44.52 -48.18
CA LEU A 263 25.08 44.16 -47.63
C LEU A 263 25.25 43.58 -46.22
N VAL A 264 24.59 44.19 -45.24
CA VAL A 264 24.45 43.67 -43.88
C VAL A 264 23.08 43.00 -43.76
N PRO A 265 22.98 41.67 -43.77
CA PRO A 265 21.70 41.00 -43.58
C PRO A 265 21.19 41.12 -42.13
N LYS A 266 19.92 40.82 -41.95
CA LYS A 266 19.29 40.59 -40.64
C LYS A 266 19.98 39.44 -39.93
N GLY A 267 20.16 39.56 -38.62
CA GLY A 267 20.75 38.54 -37.76
C GLY A 267 22.27 38.59 -37.66
N VAL A 268 22.93 39.60 -38.25
CA VAL A 268 24.36 39.84 -38.02
C VAL A 268 24.55 40.27 -36.58
N VAL A 269 25.51 39.64 -35.91
CA VAL A 269 25.79 39.89 -34.49
C VAL A 269 26.85 40.98 -34.36
N VAL A 270 26.56 42.00 -33.56
CA VAL A 270 27.50 43.02 -33.12
C VAL A 270 27.69 42.91 -31.61
N ALA A 271 28.86 43.26 -31.12
CA ALA A 271 29.25 43.06 -29.75
C ALA A 271 29.95 44.27 -29.13
N THR A 272 29.82 44.40 -27.82
CA THR A 272 30.63 45.31 -27.01
C THR A 272 31.97 44.69 -26.67
N GLN A 273 32.91 45.51 -26.19
CA GLN A 273 34.16 45.04 -25.61
C GLN A 273 33.94 44.14 -24.38
N ALA A 274 32.88 44.39 -23.61
CA ALA A 274 32.51 43.59 -22.43
C ALA A 274 31.74 42.30 -22.78
N GLY A 275 31.50 42.02 -24.07
CA GLY A 275 30.95 40.76 -24.56
C GLY A 275 29.43 40.70 -24.71
N GLN A 276 28.70 41.79 -24.48
CA GLN A 276 27.26 41.86 -24.77
C GLN A 276 27.03 41.78 -26.28
N ARG A 277 26.01 41.03 -26.72
CA ARG A 277 25.74 40.73 -28.14
C ARG A 277 24.36 41.21 -28.57
N TYR A 278 24.29 41.76 -29.78
CA TYR A 278 23.09 42.30 -30.40
C TYR A 278 22.97 41.80 -31.83
N ALA A 279 21.77 41.51 -32.30
CA ALA A 279 21.50 41.10 -33.68
C ALA A 279 20.81 42.22 -34.45
N THR A 280 21.19 42.42 -35.71
CA THR A 280 20.48 43.33 -36.64
C THR A 280 19.06 42.83 -36.91
N THR A 281 18.08 43.74 -36.89
CA THR A 281 16.66 43.39 -37.09
C THR A 281 16.22 43.43 -38.56
N ALA A 282 16.98 44.13 -39.42
CA ALA A 282 16.68 44.33 -40.83
C ALA A 282 17.93 44.21 -41.72
N ASN A 283 17.71 43.99 -43.02
CA ASN A 283 18.76 44.03 -44.04
C ASN A 283 19.06 45.50 -44.39
N VAL A 284 20.32 45.90 -44.38
CA VAL A 284 20.75 47.26 -44.73
C VAL A 284 21.96 47.20 -45.66
N MET A 285 21.94 48.05 -46.69
CA MET A 285 23.06 48.20 -47.61
C MET A 285 23.91 49.40 -47.19
N VAL A 286 25.18 49.15 -46.85
CA VAL A 286 26.13 50.20 -46.48
C VAL A 286 26.87 50.64 -47.74
N PRO A 287 26.74 51.90 -48.19
CA PRO A 287 27.44 52.39 -49.38
C PRO A 287 28.97 52.33 -49.18
N GLY A 288 29.72 52.34 -50.28
CA GLY A 288 31.18 52.46 -50.23
C GLY A 288 31.65 53.89 -49.93
N LYS A 289 32.92 54.04 -49.62
CA LYS A 289 33.59 55.34 -49.47
C LYS A 289 33.57 56.09 -50.80
N THR A 290 33.19 57.36 -50.77
CA THR A 290 33.16 58.25 -51.94
C THR A 290 34.17 59.38 -51.76
N THR A 291 34.92 59.69 -52.81
CA THR A 291 35.85 60.83 -52.81
C THR A 291 35.13 62.07 -53.33
N ARG A 292 35.15 63.16 -52.54
CA ARG A 292 34.59 64.45 -52.95
C ARG A 292 35.66 65.23 -53.73
N TYR A 293 35.28 65.73 -54.89
CA TYR A 293 36.14 66.55 -55.75
C TYR A 293 35.58 67.97 -55.85
N GLU A 294 36.41 68.98 -55.62
CA GLU A 294 36.10 70.38 -55.90
C GLU A 294 37.13 70.93 -56.89
N ALA A 295 36.64 71.55 -57.98
CA ALA A 295 37.49 72.09 -59.05
C ALA A 295 38.55 71.10 -59.61
N GLY A 296 38.23 69.80 -59.65
CA GLY A 296 39.13 68.75 -60.16
C GLY A 296 40.20 68.28 -59.17
N VAL A 297 40.17 68.77 -57.93
CA VAL A 297 41.08 68.35 -56.84
C VAL A 297 40.30 67.52 -55.82
N ALA A 298 40.89 66.42 -55.33
CA ALA A 298 40.27 65.60 -54.30
C ALA A 298 40.31 66.34 -52.95
N THR A 299 39.15 66.80 -52.49
CA THR A 299 39.02 67.66 -51.30
C THR A 299 38.78 66.85 -50.03
N GLY A 300 38.36 65.58 -50.14
CA GLY A 300 38.21 64.70 -48.99
C GLY A 300 37.57 63.35 -49.32
N GLU A 301 37.62 62.45 -48.35
CA GLU A 301 36.97 61.13 -48.43
C GLU A 301 35.79 61.07 -47.47
N GLU A 302 34.62 60.68 -47.97
CA GLU A 302 33.41 60.49 -47.19
C GLU A 302 33.14 58.99 -47.06
N TYR A 303 33.24 58.49 -45.82
CA TYR A 303 32.94 57.11 -45.49
C TYR A 303 31.46 56.81 -45.69
N GLY A 304 31.15 55.68 -46.31
CA GLY A 304 29.77 55.22 -46.42
C GLY A 304 29.23 54.85 -45.05
N ARG A 305 28.06 55.36 -44.70
CA ARG A 305 27.39 55.10 -43.42
C ARG A 305 25.97 54.63 -43.66
N ALA A 306 25.54 53.65 -42.89
CA ALA A 306 24.13 53.27 -42.83
C ALA A 306 23.74 52.89 -41.41
N GLU A 307 22.55 53.30 -41.01
CA GLU A 307 21.97 53.04 -39.70
C GLU A 307 21.03 51.84 -39.76
N VAL A 308 21.11 50.97 -38.77
CA VAL A 308 20.20 49.83 -38.61
C VAL A 308 19.89 49.60 -37.15
N GLU A 309 18.67 49.18 -36.87
CA GLU A 309 18.26 48.81 -35.53
C GLU A 309 18.82 47.42 -35.16
N VAL A 310 19.30 47.30 -33.92
CA VAL A 310 19.75 46.04 -33.35
C VAL A 310 18.98 45.72 -32.09
N GLU A 311 18.86 44.44 -31.79
CA GLU A 311 18.20 43.90 -30.60
C GLU A 311 19.17 43.03 -29.81
N ALA A 312 19.25 43.24 -28.50
CA ALA A 312 20.07 42.43 -27.60
C ALA A 312 19.62 40.97 -27.61
N LEU A 313 20.57 40.05 -27.76
CA LEU A 313 20.31 38.61 -27.70
C LEU A 313 19.82 38.19 -26.32
N GLU A 314 20.35 38.82 -25.27
CA GLU A 314 19.94 38.61 -23.89
C GLU A 314 18.90 39.67 -23.50
N LYS A 315 17.78 39.20 -22.94
CA LYS A 315 16.72 40.06 -22.42
C LYS A 315 17.12 40.62 -21.06
N GLY A 316 16.60 41.80 -20.74
CA GLY A 316 16.79 42.42 -19.43
C GLY A 316 17.66 43.67 -19.47
N THR A 317 17.92 44.22 -18.29
CA THR A 317 18.72 45.44 -18.15
C THR A 317 20.19 45.22 -18.53
N GLY A 318 20.67 43.97 -18.50
CA GLY A 318 22.03 43.60 -18.91
C GLY A 318 22.36 43.86 -20.38
N GLY A 319 21.34 44.02 -21.24
CA GLY A 319 21.51 44.44 -22.63
C GLY A 319 21.60 45.97 -22.82
N ASN A 320 21.41 46.77 -21.77
CA ASN A 320 21.54 48.22 -21.89
C ASN A 320 23.01 48.62 -21.97
N VAL A 321 23.34 49.55 -22.86
CA VAL A 321 24.71 49.98 -23.12
C VAL A 321 24.77 51.48 -23.34
N ASP A 322 25.88 52.08 -22.95
CA ASP A 322 26.16 53.48 -23.23
C ASP A 322 26.51 53.70 -24.71
N ALA A 323 26.50 54.98 -25.13
CA ALA A 323 26.94 55.35 -26.46
C ALA A 323 28.42 54.98 -26.67
N LYS A 324 28.77 54.60 -27.91
CA LYS A 324 30.12 54.25 -28.37
C LYS A 324 30.72 53.00 -27.71
N THR A 325 29.88 52.10 -27.19
CA THR A 325 30.32 50.85 -26.54
C THR A 325 30.26 49.64 -27.47
N ILE A 326 29.32 49.62 -28.43
CA ILE A 326 29.22 48.57 -29.44
C ILE A 326 30.21 48.90 -30.56
N ILE A 327 31.36 48.21 -30.57
CA ILE A 327 32.49 48.51 -31.47
C ILE A 327 32.95 47.30 -32.29
N ARG A 328 32.47 46.10 -31.98
CA ARG A 328 32.90 44.86 -32.64
C ARG A 328 31.76 44.25 -33.45
N ILE A 329 32.09 43.69 -34.60
CA ILE A 329 31.17 42.86 -35.39
C ILE A 329 31.66 41.42 -35.24
N ASP A 330 30.75 40.47 -35.01
CA ASP A 330 31.08 39.06 -34.98
C ASP A 330 30.86 38.48 -36.40
N GLY A 331 31.87 37.81 -36.96
CA GLY A 331 31.83 37.20 -38.29
C GLY A 331 32.68 37.89 -39.36
N PRO A 332 32.55 37.49 -40.64
CA PRO A 332 33.46 37.94 -41.71
C PRO A 332 33.34 39.44 -42.04
N LEU A 333 32.19 40.04 -41.75
CA LEU A 333 31.93 41.47 -41.98
C LEU A 333 32.82 42.39 -41.12
N ALA A 334 33.40 41.88 -40.03
CA ALA A 334 34.31 42.61 -39.15
C ALA A 334 35.59 43.10 -39.85
N ASN A 335 36.00 42.44 -40.93
CA ASN A 335 37.21 42.80 -41.68
C ASN A 335 36.99 43.97 -42.65
N THR A 336 35.73 44.30 -42.94
CA THR A 336 35.37 45.29 -43.98
C THR A 336 34.58 46.47 -43.42
N LEU A 337 33.75 46.22 -42.41
CA LEU A 337 32.90 47.22 -41.79
C LEU A 337 33.34 47.49 -40.34
N GLN A 338 33.11 48.72 -39.91
CA GLN A 338 33.17 49.10 -38.49
C GLN A 338 31.76 49.40 -38.00
N VAL A 339 31.50 49.21 -36.71
CA VAL A 339 30.20 49.50 -36.09
C VAL A 339 30.40 50.45 -34.92
N ILE A 340 29.46 51.38 -34.75
CA ILE A 340 29.39 52.24 -33.57
C ILE A 340 27.93 52.54 -33.23
N ASN A 341 27.57 52.48 -31.95
CA ASN A 341 26.29 53.00 -31.49
C ASN A 341 26.47 54.47 -31.07
N LEU A 342 25.73 55.39 -31.71
CA LEU A 342 25.83 56.82 -31.37
C LEU A 342 24.98 57.18 -30.14
N GLN A 343 23.95 56.37 -29.86
CA GLN A 343 23.01 56.54 -28.76
C GLN A 343 23.14 55.39 -27.77
N ARG A 344 22.82 55.67 -26.49
CA ARG A 344 22.70 54.65 -25.45
C ARG A 344 21.43 53.83 -25.65
N PHE A 345 21.46 52.55 -25.28
CA PHE A 345 20.29 51.67 -25.29
C PHE A 345 19.74 51.56 -23.88
N THR A 346 18.45 51.85 -23.72
CA THR A 346 17.77 51.87 -22.41
C THR A 346 16.46 51.10 -22.39
N SER A 347 16.11 50.39 -23.47
CA SER A 347 14.84 49.68 -23.57
C SER A 347 14.87 48.28 -22.94
N GLY A 348 16.02 47.83 -22.45
CA GLY A 348 16.16 46.56 -21.74
C GLY A 348 15.60 46.69 -20.33
N GLU A 349 14.60 45.88 -19.99
CA GLU A 349 13.90 45.93 -18.70
C GLU A 349 13.87 44.55 -18.04
N ASP A 350 14.07 44.53 -16.73
CA ASP A 350 13.88 43.34 -15.91
C ASP A 350 12.50 43.34 -15.27
N ARG A 351 11.90 42.16 -15.16
CA ARG A 351 10.64 41.97 -14.47
C ARG A 351 10.81 40.98 -13.33
N TRP A 352 10.26 41.33 -12.18
CA TRP A 352 10.17 40.43 -11.05
C TRP A 352 8.98 39.51 -11.24
N VAL A 353 9.24 38.22 -11.39
CA VAL A 353 8.21 37.19 -11.48
C VAL A 353 8.16 36.45 -10.15
N ALA A 354 6.96 36.14 -9.69
CA ALA A 354 6.74 35.38 -8.49
C ALA A 354 7.19 33.93 -8.74
N VAL A 355 8.03 33.40 -7.87
CA VAL A 355 8.55 32.04 -7.94
C VAL A 355 8.23 31.35 -6.62
N VAL A 356 7.90 30.07 -6.69
CA VAL A 356 7.62 29.26 -5.50
C VAL A 356 8.92 29.14 -4.70
N ASP A 357 8.88 29.62 -3.45
CA ASP A 357 9.94 29.37 -2.48
C ASP A 357 9.63 28.08 -1.71
N GLU A 358 10.66 27.39 -1.25
CA GLU A 358 10.53 26.11 -0.54
C GLU A 358 9.66 26.26 0.72
N LYS A 359 9.82 27.39 1.42
CA LYS A 359 9.01 27.72 2.61
C LYS A 359 7.53 27.86 2.30
N ASP A 360 7.17 28.41 1.13
CA ASP A 360 5.78 28.57 0.73
C ASP A 360 5.15 27.24 0.33
N PHE A 361 5.92 26.39 -0.36
CA PHE A 361 5.51 25.04 -0.69
C PHE A 361 5.22 24.21 0.57
N LEU A 362 6.12 24.24 1.55
CA LEU A 362 5.95 23.51 2.81
C LEU A 362 4.70 23.97 3.59
N ARG A 363 4.47 25.30 3.67
CA ARG A 363 3.28 25.84 4.33
C ARG A 363 1.99 25.48 3.59
N ALA A 364 1.99 25.55 2.26
CA ALA A 364 0.82 25.19 1.47
C ALA A 364 0.49 23.70 1.61
N ARG A 365 1.52 22.86 1.67
CA ARG A 365 1.36 21.42 1.94
C ARG A 365 0.80 21.16 3.33
N GLU A 366 1.35 21.80 4.36
CA GLU A 366 0.86 21.64 5.74
C GLU A 366 -0.62 22.07 5.86
N GLU A 367 -1.02 23.16 5.22
CA GLU A 367 -2.43 23.59 5.21
C GLU A 367 -3.33 22.63 4.42
N ALA A 368 -2.85 22.07 3.31
CA ALA A 368 -3.60 21.05 2.55
C ALA A 368 -3.78 19.75 3.36
N GLU A 369 -2.74 19.29 4.05
CA GLU A 369 -2.79 18.10 4.92
C GLU A 369 -3.74 18.30 6.11
N ARG A 370 -3.88 19.53 6.63
CA ARG A 370 -4.86 19.85 7.69
C ARG A 370 -6.31 19.85 7.22
N GLN A 371 -6.56 19.96 5.92
CA GLN A 371 -7.90 20.03 5.32
C GLN A 371 -8.38 18.67 4.78
N MET A 372 -7.48 17.68 4.69
CA MET A 372 -7.83 16.27 4.47
C MET A 372 -8.33 15.62 5.76
#